data_AF-A0A918R256-F1
#
_entry.id   AF-A0A918R256-F1
#
_cell.length_a   1.000
_cell.length_b   1.000
_cell.length_c   1.000
_cell.angle_alpha   90.00
_cell.angle_beta   90.00
_cell.angle_gamma   90.00
#
_symmetry.space_group_name_H-M   'P 1'
#
loop_
_entity.id
_entity.type
_entity.pdbx_description
1 polymer ?
#
loop_
_entity_poly.entity_id
_entity_poly.type
_entity_poly.pdbx_seq_one_letter_code
_entity_poly.pdbx_strand_id
1 'polypeptide(L)'
;MKNQGIEQYKKSYQQEEAYLRAEQRVKELKGFYWHAFWYAVVNIFIVGMVVFNGGSFWSFGTFATPIFWGIGLGIHALCIFGKNLVFGKSWEERKIKEYMEKDNRGGSKYL
;
A
#
# COMPACT_ATOMS: atom_id res chain seq x y z
N MET A 1 24.04 -30.00 17.55
CA MET A 1 24.71 -28.96 16.72
C MET A 1 23.99 -28.65 15.41
N LYS A 2 23.32 -29.59 14.72
CA LYS A 2 22.58 -29.31 13.46
C LYS A 2 21.46 -28.26 13.58
N ASN A 3 20.86 -28.09 14.75
CA ASN A 3 19.70 -27.19 14.94
C ASN A 3 20.06 -25.70 14.93
N GLN A 4 21.31 -25.33 15.27
CA GLN A 4 21.70 -23.91 15.34
C GLN A 4 21.87 -23.26 13.96
N GLY A 5 22.29 -24.03 12.95
CA GLY A 5 22.37 -23.53 11.56
C GLY A 5 20.99 -23.27 10.96
N ILE A 6 20.01 -24.12 11.26
CA ILE A 6 18.62 -23.98 10.79
C ILE A 6 17.95 -22.75 11.41
N GLU A 7 18.13 -22.53 12.72
CA GLU A 7 17.61 -21.35 13.40
C GLU A 7 18.25 -20.03 12.91
N GLN A 8 19.56 -20.04 12.63
CA GLN A 8 20.24 -18.88 12.05
C GLN A 8 19.74 -18.58 10.62
N TYR A 9 19.58 -19.61 9.79
CA TYR A 9 19.02 -19.47 8.44
C TYR A 9 17.59 -18.91 8.47
N LYS A 10 16.74 -19.49 9.34
CA LYS A 10 15.35 -19.04 9.51
C LYS A 10 15.29 -17.59 9.98
N LYS A 11 16.15 -17.19 10.92
CA LYS A 11 16.22 -15.81 11.40
C LYS A 11 16.69 -14.83 10.31
N SER A 12 17.70 -15.19 9.53
CA SER A 12 18.19 -14.39 8.40
C SER A 12 17.12 -14.22 7.33
N TYR A 13 16.43 -15.29 6.96
CA TYR A 13 15.36 -15.27 5.97
C TYR A 13 14.18 -14.39 6.43
N GLN A 14 13.77 -14.53 7.70
CA GLN A 14 12.71 -13.69 8.28
C GLN A 14 13.11 -12.20 8.33
N GLN A 15 14.39 -11.88 8.58
CA GLN A 15 14.89 -10.51 8.54
C GLN A 15 14.88 -9.93 7.13
N GLU A 16 15.30 -10.72 6.12
CA GLU A 16 15.29 -10.32 4.72
C GLU A 16 13.85 -10.08 4.21
N GLU A 17 12.92 -10.98 4.51
CA GLU A 17 11.51 -10.78 4.16
C GLU A 17 10.88 -9.56 4.86
N ALA A 18 11.24 -9.30 6.12
CA ALA A 18 10.78 -8.11 6.83
C ALA A 18 11.33 -6.83 6.19
N TYR A 19 12.60 -6.84 5.79
CA TYR A 19 13.25 -5.73 5.11
C TYR A 19 12.62 -5.44 3.74
N LEU A 20 12.44 -6.47 2.90
CA LEU A 20 11.83 -6.34 1.57
C LEU A 20 10.40 -5.80 1.66
N ARG A 21 9.61 -6.28 2.63
CA ARG A 21 8.26 -5.74 2.88
C ARG A 21 8.30 -4.27 3.28
N ALA A 22 9.20 -3.89 4.19
CA ALA A 22 9.34 -2.50 4.60
C ALA A 22 9.76 -1.59 3.42
N GLU A 23 10.69 -2.05 2.59
CA GLU A 23 11.14 -1.32 1.39
C GLU A 23 10.00 -1.12 0.38
N GLN A 24 9.25 -2.19 0.08
CA GLN A 24 8.12 -2.12 -0.84
C GLN A 24 7.04 -1.16 -0.35
N ARG A 25 6.77 -1.16 0.97
CA ARG A 25 5.86 -0.20 1.60
C ARG A 25 6.33 1.24 1.43
N VAL A 26 7.63 1.52 1.64
CA VAL A 26 8.19 2.87 1.45
C VAL A 26 8.07 3.31 0.00
N LYS A 27 8.31 2.40 -0.96
CA LYS A 27 8.18 2.69 -2.38
C LYS A 27 6.74 3.02 -2.78
N GLU A 28 5.77 2.25 -2.30
CA GLU A 28 4.34 2.52 -2.50
C GLU A 28 3.94 3.87 -1.89
N LEU A 29 4.40 4.16 -0.67
CA LEU A 29 4.12 5.41 0.04
C LEU A 29 4.67 6.62 -0.72
N LYS A 30 5.93 6.54 -1.18
CA LYS A 30 6.55 7.59 -2.02
C LYS A 30 5.77 7.83 -3.31
N GLY A 31 5.32 6.76 -3.98
CA GLY A 31 4.51 6.85 -5.19
C GLY A 31 3.18 7.58 -4.95
N PHE A 32 2.50 7.23 -3.86
CA PHE A 32 1.26 7.91 -3.45
C PHE A 32 1.48 9.38 -3.12
N TYR A 33 2.51 9.73 -2.35
CA TYR A 33 2.82 11.13 -2.04
C TYR A 33 3.09 11.95 -3.30
N TRP A 34 3.81 11.39 -4.27
CA TRP A 34 4.04 12.06 -5.55
C TRP A 34 2.73 12.31 -6.31
N HIS A 35 1.85 11.31 -6.36
CA HIS A 35 0.54 11.44 -6.99
C HIS A 35 -0.36 12.46 -6.28
N ALA A 36 -0.41 12.41 -4.95
CA ALA A 36 -1.17 13.34 -4.12
C ALA A 36 -0.64 14.78 -4.25
N PHE A 37 0.68 14.95 -4.30
CA PHE A 37 1.33 16.24 -4.50
C PHE A 37 0.90 16.87 -5.82
N TRP A 38 1.03 16.16 -6.94
CA TRP A 38 0.60 16.67 -8.24
C TRP A 38 -0.90 16.93 -8.31
N TYR A 39 -1.71 16.05 -7.70
CA TYR A 39 -3.15 16.28 -7.57
C TYR A 39 -3.44 17.61 -6.86
N ALA A 40 -2.80 17.89 -5.73
CA ALA A 40 -2.97 19.13 -4.98
C ALA A 40 -2.50 20.36 -5.78
N VAL A 41 -1.32 20.29 -6.40
CA VAL A 41 -0.75 21.38 -7.20
C VAL A 41 -1.66 21.74 -8.38
N VAL A 42 -2.12 20.74 -9.15
CA VAL A 42 -3.01 20.97 -10.30
C VAL A 42 -4.36 21.53 -9.85
N ASN A 43 -4.95 21.00 -8.78
CA ASN A 43 -6.21 21.52 -8.25
C ASN A 43 -6.07 22.98 -7.78
N ILE A 44 -5.01 23.31 -7.04
CA ILE A 44 -4.74 24.69 -6.60
C ILE A 44 -4.54 25.61 -7.79
N PHE A 45 -3.81 25.16 -8.81
CA PHE A 45 -3.59 25.94 -10.03
C PHE A 45 -4.90 26.23 -10.78
N ILE A 46 -5.76 25.22 -10.94
CA ILE A 46 -7.07 25.37 -11.59
C ILE A 46 -7.96 26.33 -10.78
N VAL A 47 -8.07 26.15 -9.47
CA VAL A 47 -8.85 27.03 -8.59
C VAL A 47 -8.32 28.46 -8.66
N GLY A 48 -7.00 28.65 -8.58
CA GLY A 48 -6.36 29.96 -8.71
C GLY A 48 -6.68 30.63 -10.05
N MET A 49 -6.52 29.93 -11.16
CA MET A 49 -6.85 30.44 -12.50
C MET A 49 -8.31 30.90 -12.62
N VAL A 50 -9.25 30.14 -12.05
CA VAL A 50 -10.69 30.48 -12.08
C VAL A 50 -10.98 31.70 -11.20
N VAL A 51 -10.40 31.79 -10.01
CA VAL A 51 -10.51 32.96 -9.11
C VAL A 51 -9.98 34.22 -9.81
N PHE A 52 -8.81 34.14 -10.46
CA PHE A 52 -8.20 35.29 -11.13
C PHE A 52 -8.92 35.72 -12.41
N ASN A 53 -9.53 34.80 -13.16
CA ASN A 53 -10.22 35.12 -14.41
C ASN A 53 -11.70 35.53 -14.23
N GLY A 54 -12.25 35.50 -13.00
CA GLY A 54 -13.67 35.79 -12.75
C GLY A 54 -14.62 34.84 -13.48
N GLY A 55 -14.12 33.67 -13.93
CA GLY A 55 -14.86 32.71 -14.73
C GLY A 55 -15.90 31.97 -13.91
N SER A 56 -16.96 31.50 -14.57
CA SER A 56 -18.00 30.69 -13.91
C SER A 56 -17.38 29.43 -13.30
N PHE A 57 -17.30 29.40 -11.97
CA PHE A 57 -16.78 28.26 -11.20
C PHE A 57 -17.54 26.97 -11.49
N TRP A 58 -18.80 27.06 -11.92
CA TRP A 58 -19.78 25.98 -11.89
C TRP A 58 -19.90 25.15 -13.18
N SER A 59 -18.83 25.06 -13.98
CA SER A 59 -18.85 24.12 -15.11
C SER A 59 -18.64 22.70 -14.60
N PHE A 60 -19.63 21.82 -14.81
CA PHE A 60 -19.61 20.42 -14.35
C PHE A 60 -18.35 19.66 -14.82
N GLY A 61 -17.81 20.02 -16.00
CA GLY A 61 -16.57 19.45 -16.51
C GLY A 61 -15.33 19.79 -15.69
N THR A 62 -15.28 20.96 -15.04
CA THR A 62 -14.13 21.42 -14.25
C THR A 62 -13.99 20.64 -12.94
N PHE A 63 -15.11 20.15 -12.38
CA PHE A 63 -15.11 19.36 -11.14
C PHE A 63 -15.15 17.84 -11.38
N ALA A 64 -15.64 17.38 -12.54
CA ALA A 64 -15.67 15.96 -12.86
C ALA A 64 -14.27 15.32 -12.82
N THR A 65 -13.27 15.98 -13.41
CA THR A 65 -11.89 15.48 -13.44
C THR A 65 -11.27 15.33 -12.05
N PRO A 66 -11.25 16.36 -11.18
CA PRO A 66 -10.69 16.21 -9.84
C PRO A 66 -11.53 15.28 -8.95
N ILE A 67 -12.86 15.19 -9.12
CA ILE A 67 -13.66 14.22 -8.38
C ILE A 67 -13.28 12.78 -8.76
N PHE A 68 -13.18 12.48 -10.06
CA PHE A 68 -12.83 11.13 -10.52
C PHE A 68 -11.39 10.75 -10.11
N TRP A 69 -10.45 11.68 -10.24
CA TRP A 69 -9.08 11.50 -9.77
C TRP A 69 -9.00 11.39 -8.24
N GLY A 70 -9.83 12.13 -7.51
CA GLY A 70 -9.94 12.08 -6.06
C GLY A 70 -10.43 10.73 -5.56
N ILE A 71 -11.39 10.09 -6.27
CA ILE A 71 -11.82 8.71 -5.98
C ILE A 71 -10.66 7.74 -6.18
N GLY A 72 -9.92 7.86 -7.29
CA GLY A 72 -8.72 7.06 -7.54
C GLY A 72 -7.65 7.22 -6.45
N LEU A 73 -7.41 8.46 -6.00
CA LEU A 73 -6.50 8.76 -4.90
C LEU A 73 -6.99 8.17 -3.58
N GLY A 74 -8.29 8.24 -3.30
CA GLY A 74 -8.91 7.65 -2.11
C GLY A 74 -8.78 6.13 -2.07
N ILE A 75 -9.03 5.44 -3.19
CA ILE A 75 -8.81 4.00 -3.31
C ILE A 75 -7.32 3.65 -3.11
N HIS A 76 -6.41 4.42 -3.70
CA HIS A 76 -4.97 4.19 -3.54
C HIS A 76 -4.53 4.38 -2.07
N ALA A 77 -5.05 5.40 -1.39
CA ALA A 77 -4.85 5.61 0.04
C ALA A 77 -5.39 4.42 0.86
N LEU A 78 -6.59 3.93 0.55
CA LEU A 78 -7.15 2.74 1.19
C LEU A 78 -6.30 1.49 0.92
N CYS A 79 -5.70 1.32 -0.25
CA CYS A 79 -4.79 0.19 -0.51
C CYS A 79 -3.51 0.26 0.34
N ILE A 80 -2.93 1.45 0.48
CA ILE A 80 -1.69 1.64 1.25
C ILE A 80 -1.95 1.56 2.75
N PHE A 81 -2.87 2.37 3.25
CA PHE A 81 -3.18 2.50 4.68
C PHE A 81 -4.16 1.44 5.17
N GLY A 82 -5.12 1.04 4.34
CA GLY A 82 -6.13 0.04 4.68
C GLY A 82 -5.58 -1.38 4.82
N LYS A 83 -4.44 -1.72 4.20
CA LYS A 83 -3.75 -2.98 4.54
C LYS A 83 -3.40 -3.09 6.03
N ASN A 84 -3.03 -2.00 6.70
CA ASN A 84 -2.75 -2.02 8.14
C ASN A 84 -4.00 -1.81 9.01
N LEU A 85 -5.01 -1.07 8.52
CA LEU A 85 -6.22 -0.74 9.27
C LEU A 85 -7.34 -1.79 9.15
N VAL A 86 -7.51 -2.39 7.96
CA VAL A 86 -8.58 -3.35 7.64
C VAL A 86 -8.10 -4.79 7.83
N PHE A 87 -6.87 -5.09 7.40
CA PHE A 87 -6.21 -6.39 7.58
C PHE A 87 -5.17 -6.29 8.70
N GLY A 88 -5.63 -6.05 9.92
CA GLY A 88 -4.75 -5.91 11.09
C GLY A 88 -3.86 -7.14 11.34
N LYS A 89 -2.87 -6.99 12.24
CA LYS A 89 -1.88 -8.04 12.59
C LYS A 89 -2.48 -9.44 12.79
N SER A 90 -3.70 -9.55 13.29
CA SER A 90 -4.37 -10.84 13.49
C SER A 90 -4.65 -11.59 12.18
N TRP A 91 -4.94 -10.88 11.08
CA TRP A 91 -5.12 -11.50 9.77
C TRP A 91 -3.80 -11.98 9.19
N GLU A 92 -2.73 -11.17 9.32
CA GLU A 92 -1.38 -11.57 8.91
C GLU A 92 -0.90 -12.81 9.68
N GLU A 93 -1.02 -12.80 11.02
CA GLU A 93 -0.65 -13.95 11.86
C GLU A 93 -1.43 -15.21 11.48
N ARG A 94 -2.73 -15.07 11.19
CA ARG A 94 -3.57 -16.19 10.79
C ARG A 94 -3.16 -16.73 9.41
N LYS A 95 -2.77 -15.87 8.47
CA LYS A 95 -2.27 -16.32 7.16
C LYS A 95 -0.91 -16.95 7.24
N ILE A 96 0.01 -16.39 8.02
CA ILE A 96 1.33 -16.99 8.27
C ILE A 96 1.17 -18.40 8.88
N LYS A 97 0.26 -18.55 9.86
CA LYS A 97 -0.05 -19.85 10.46
C LYS A 97 -0.62 -20.83 9.44
N GLU A 98 -1.53 -20.38 8.57
CA GLU A 98 -2.12 -21.19 7.50
C GLU A 98 -1.06 -21.67 6.49
N TYR A 99 -0.11 -20.80 6.10
CA TYR A 99 1.00 -21.18 5.23
C TYR A 99 1.94 -22.19 5.90
N MET A 100 2.30 -21.98 7.17
CA MET A 100 3.14 -22.93 7.93
C MET A 100 2.46 -24.30 8.09
N GLU A 101 1.14 -24.34 8.34
CA GLU A 101 0.39 -25.59 8.41
C GLU A 101 0.26 -26.31 7.07
N LYS A 102 0.18 -25.57 5.96
CA LYS A 102 0.16 -26.16 4.61
C LYS A 102 1.51 -26.76 4.24
N ASP A 103 2.60 -26.09 4.58
CA ASP A 103 3.96 -26.58 4.34
C ASP A 103 4.25 -27.86 5.15
N ASN A 104 3.90 -27.88 6.43
CA ASN A 104 4.03 -29.08 7.28
C ASN A 104 3.17 -30.27 6.79
N ARG A 105 1.96 -30.00 6.28
CA ARG A 105 1.10 -31.05 5.70
C ARG A 105 1.58 -31.53 4.33
N GLY A 106 2.22 -30.66 3.55
CA GLY A 106 2.83 -31.01 2.26
C GLY A 106 4.07 -31.88 2.40
N GLY A 107 4.92 -31.59 3.39
CA GLY A 107 6.13 -32.38 3.68
C GLY A 107 5.84 -33.80 4.19
N SER A 108 4.72 -34.00 4.89
CA SER A 108 4.30 -35.33 5.37
C SER A 108 3.76 -36.26 4.28
N LYS A 109 3.46 -35.75 3.06
CA LYS A 109 2.95 -36.59 1.96
C LYS A 109 4.06 -37.32 1.19
N TYR A 110 5.33 -36.99 1.46
CA TYR A 110 6.50 -37.51 0.77
C TYR A 110 7.48 -38.25 1.70
N LEU A 111 7.06 -38.56 2.93
CA LEU A 111 7.71 -39.48 3.87
C LEU A 111 6.73 -40.63 4.18
#